data_AF-A0A3M1BET5-F1
#
_entry.id   AF-A0A3M1BET5-F1
#
_cell.length_a   1.000
_cell.length_b   1.000
_cell.length_c   1.000
_cell.angle_alpha   90.00
_cell.angle_beta   90.00
_cell.angle_gamma   90.00
#
_symmetry.space_group_name_H-M   'P 1'
#
loop_
_entity.id
_entity.type
_entity.pdbx_description
1 polymer ?
#
loop_
_entity_poly.entity_id
_entity_poly.type
_entity_poly.pdbx_seq_one_letter_code
_entity_poly.pdbx_strand_id
1 'polypeptide(L)'
;MTINYDTMSVEFWMKGPATQSDTHYLVIDKQHGWVTPYAGWLMQGQSWDGRLAWAICYYDGVNRCAGILSSQSLLDDTWHHVVGTYDGSDLVLYHRRRNGGNPRSLQQREFMEERPERRPWAFLAWNGIAEPLFPQSAR
;
A
#
# COMPACT_ATOMS: atom_id res chain seq x y z
N MET A 1 -10.55 0.02 -23.89
CA MET A 1 -9.15 -0.17 -23.47
C MET A 1 -9.12 -1.40 -22.59
N THR A 2 -8.54 -2.49 -23.09
CA THR A 2 -8.34 -3.72 -22.31
C THR A 2 -6.98 -3.61 -21.65
N ILE A 3 -6.92 -3.68 -20.33
CA ILE A 3 -5.63 -3.77 -19.65
C ILE A 3 -5.35 -5.27 -19.44
N ASN A 4 -4.45 -5.83 -20.25
CA ASN A 4 -3.92 -7.17 -20.03
C ASN A 4 -2.84 -7.06 -18.95
N TYR A 5 -3.14 -7.56 -17.76
CA TYR A 5 -2.14 -7.73 -16.71
C TYR A 5 -1.65 -9.16 -16.78
N ASP A 6 -0.44 -9.38 -17.29
CA ASP A 6 0.17 -10.72 -17.26
C ASP A 6 0.57 -11.07 -15.81
N THR A 7 1.18 -10.12 -15.09
CA THR A 7 1.44 -10.21 -13.65
C THR A 7 1.56 -8.81 -13.05
N MET A 8 1.27 -8.64 -11.75
CA MET A 8 1.58 -7.41 -11.02
C MET A 8 1.73 -7.64 -9.51
N SER A 9 2.41 -6.70 -8.84
CA SER A 9 2.43 -6.59 -7.39
C SER A 9 2.31 -5.13 -6.97
N VAL A 10 1.56 -4.89 -5.89
CA VAL A 10 1.36 -3.58 -5.27
C VAL A 10 1.73 -3.70 -3.80
N GLU A 11 2.73 -2.93 -3.38
CA GLU A 11 3.27 -2.97 -2.02
C GLU A 11 3.22 -1.57 -1.39
N PHE A 12 2.75 -1.48 -0.15
CA PHE A 12 2.71 -0.25 0.62
C PHE A 12 2.64 -0.50 2.12
N TRP A 13 2.82 0.58 2.89
CA TRP A 13 2.48 0.63 4.30
C TRP A 13 1.23 1.47 4.50
N MET A 14 0.30 1.01 5.34
CA MET A 14 -0.90 1.76 5.72
C MET A 14 -1.10 1.81 7.23
N LYS A 15 -1.77 2.86 7.69
CA LYS A 15 -2.33 2.99 9.04
C LYS A 15 -3.65 3.75 8.91
N GLY A 16 -4.70 3.23 9.54
CA GLY A 16 -6.00 3.90 9.58
C GLY A 16 -6.75 3.59 10.88
N PRO A 17 -7.53 4.53 11.42
CA PRO A 17 -8.40 4.28 12.56
C PRO A 17 -9.65 3.50 12.14
N ALA A 18 -10.28 2.80 13.08
CA ALA A 18 -11.52 2.05 12.84
C ALA A 18 -12.69 2.94 12.40
N THR A 19 -12.66 4.22 12.76
CA THR A 19 -13.66 5.21 12.38
C THR A 19 -13.33 5.81 11.02
N GLN A 20 -14.13 5.48 10.00
CA GLN A 20 -14.09 6.12 8.68
C GLN A 20 -15.39 6.87 8.45
N SER A 21 -15.33 7.99 7.72
CA SER A 21 -16.51 8.82 7.42
C SER A 21 -17.42 8.24 6.35
N ASP A 22 -16.86 7.44 5.44
CA ASP A 22 -17.57 6.82 4.32
C ASP A 22 -17.77 5.33 4.55
N THR A 23 -18.64 4.70 3.74
CA THR A 23 -18.87 3.25 3.77
C THR A 23 -17.70 2.44 3.20
N HIS A 24 -16.85 3.09 2.38
CA HIS A 24 -15.61 2.53 1.84
C HIS A 24 -14.43 3.44 2.18
N TYR A 25 -13.24 2.86 2.33
CA TYR A 25 -11.99 3.60 2.37
C TYR A 25 -11.11 3.16 1.21
N LEU A 26 -10.71 4.13 0.38
CA LEU A 26 -9.82 3.90 -0.74
C LEU A 26 -8.38 4.15 -0.31
N VAL A 27 -7.49 3.21 -0.60
CA VAL A 27 -6.06 3.33 -0.31
C VAL A 27 -5.29 3.70 -1.58
N ILE A 28 -5.46 2.92 -2.64
CA ILE A 28 -4.84 3.15 -3.95
C ILE A 28 -5.80 2.62 -5.01
N ASP A 29 -5.97 3.33 -6.11
CA ASP A 29 -6.55 2.73 -7.30
C ASP A 29 -5.80 3.11 -8.57
N LYS A 30 -6.01 2.28 -9.57
CA LYS A 30 -5.80 2.64 -10.95
C LYS A 30 -7.08 2.33 -11.69
N GLN A 31 -7.90 3.37 -11.84
CA GLN A 31 -9.09 3.35 -12.69
C GLN A 31 -10.13 2.33 -12.21
N HIS A 32 -10.66 2.55 -11.01
CA HIS A 32 -11.94 1.97 -10.60
C HIS A 32 -12.96 3.13 -10.48
N GLY A 33 -13.93 3.22 -11.39
CA GLY A 33 -14.92 4.30 -11.31
C GLY A 33 -15.74 4.52 -12.57
N TRP A 34 -16.99 4.92 -12.34
CA TRP A 34 -18.19 5.33 -13.12
C TRP A 34 -18.16 5.57 -14.64
N VAL A 35 -17.06 5.31 -15.33
CA VAL A 35 -16.92 5.35 -16.78
C VAL A 35 -16.82 3.94 -17.33
N THR A 36 -17.86 3.53 -18.06
CA THR A 36 -17.81 2.29 -18.84
C THR A 36 -16.87 2.48 -20.03
N PRO A 37 -15.95 1.54 -20.31
CA PRO A 37 -15.74 0.28 -19.58
C PRO A 37 -14.93 0.44 -18.28
N TYR A 38 -15.35 -0.23 -17.20
CA TYR A 38 -14.51 -0.40 -16.01
C TYR A 38 -13.34 -1.33 -16.37
N ALA A 39 -12.13 -0.81 -16.27
CA ALA A 39 -10.91 -1.61 -16.43
C ALA A 39 -9.82 -0.99 -15.57
N GLY A 40 -9.30 -1.78 -14.64
CA GLY A 40 -8.33 -1.29 -13.66
C GLY A 40 -8.17 -2.20 -12.46
N TRP A 41 -7.65 -1.64 -11.38
CA TRP A 41 -7.50 -2.34 -10.10
C TRP A 41 -7.62 -1.37 -8.94
N LEU A 42 -7.88 -1.90 -7.75
CA LEU A 42 -8.07 -1.12 -6.54
C LEU A 42 -7.61 -1.86 -5.28
N MET A 43 -7.18 -1.05 -4.31
CA MET A 43 -6.98 -1.39 -2.91
C MET A 43 -7.99 -0.56 -2.11
N GLN A 44 -9.15 -1.14 -1.83
CA GLN A 44 -10.27 -0.49 -1.15
C GLN A 44 -10.83 -1.43 -0.10
N GLY A 45 -11.18 -0.93 1.07
CA GLY A 45 -11.88 -1.73 2.07
C GLY A 45 -13.23 -1.16 2.45
N GLN A 46 -13.96 -1.92 3.25
CA GLN A 46 -15.23 -1.51 3.81
C GLN A 46 -15.02 -1.00 5.23
N SER A 47 -15.61 0.14 5.55
CA SER A 47 -15.39 0.79 6.84
C SER A 47 -16.00 0.04 8.02
N TRP A 48 -17.01 -0.79 7.76
CA TRP A 48 -17.75 -1.49 8.82
C TRP A 48 -17.05 -2.78 9.31
N ASP A 49 -16.18 -3.40 8.51
CA ASP A 49 -15.31 -4.50 8.95
C ASP A 49 -13.81 -4.13 8.95
N GLY A 50 -13.46 -3.02 8.31
CA GLY A 50 -12.09 -2.52 8.14
C GLY A 50 -11.18 -3.47 7.37
N ARG A 51 -11.73 -4.44 6.62
CA ARG A 51 -10.94 -5.38 5.82
C ARG A 51 -10.62 -4.74 4.47
N LEU A 52 -9.38 -4.88 4.04
CA LEU A 52 -8.91 -4.35 2.76
C LEU A 52 -9.12 -5.38 1.66
N ALA A 53 -9.69 -4.96 0.52
CA ALA A 53 -9.74 -5.76 -0.69
C ALA A 53 -8.58 -5.41 -1.63
N TRP A 54 -7.98 -6.43 -2.24
CA TRP A 54 -7.19 -6.33 -3.46
C TRP A 54 -8.04 -6.85 -4.62
N ALA A 55 -8.35 -5.99 -5.59
CA ALA A 55 -9.25 -6.38 -6.68
C ALA A 55 -8.81 -5.85 -8.05
N ILE A 56 -9.08 -6.66 -9.07
CA ILE A 56 -8.92 -6.31 -10.49
C ILE A 56 -10.31 -6.24 -11.10
N CYS A 57 -10.55 -5.18 -11.85
CA CYS A 57 -11.80 -4.94 -12.55
C CYS A 57 -11.57 -4.98 -14.06
N TYR A 58 -12.53 -5.55 -14.78
CA TYR A 58 -12.51 -5.70 -16.23
C TYR A 58 -13.92 -5.58 -16.80
N TYR A 59 -13.99 -5.44 -18.13
CA TYR A 59 -15.22 -5.33 -18.88
C TYR A 59 -15.31 -6.39 -19.96
N ASP A 60 -16.33 -7.25 -19.87
CA ASP A 60 -16.62 -8.31 -20.84
C ASP A 60 -18.06 -8.22 -21.37
N GLY A 61 -18.55 -6.99 -21.53
CA GLY A 61 -19.94 -6.67 -21.84
C GLY A 61 -20.73 -6.23 -20.61
N VAL A 62 -20.22 -6.53 -19.42
CA VAL A 62 -20.65 -5.94 -18.15
C VAL A 62 -19.42 -5.61 -17.31
N ASN A 63 -19.59 -4.70 -16.36
CA ASN A 63 -18.55 -4.34 -15.42
C ASN A 63 -18.37 -5.45 -14.36
N ARG A 64 -17.16 -6.01 -14.24
CA ARG A 64 -16.84 -7.07 -13.27
C ARG A 64 -15.60 -6.72 -12.47
N CYS A 65 -15.53 -7.22 -11.23
CA CYS A 65 -14.32 -7.20 -10.43
C CYS A 65 -14.13 -8.55 -9.74
N ALA A 66 -12.90 -9.06 -9.73
CA ALA A 66 -12.47 -10.20 -8.92
C ALA A 66 -11.57 -9.67 -7.81
N GLY A 67 -11.76 -10.12 -6.57
CA GLY A 67 -11.02 -9.59 -5.43
C GLY A 67 -10.88 -10.58 -4.28
N ILE A 68 -9.86 -10.32 -3.45
CA ILE A 68 -9.60 -11.05 -2.20
C ILE A 68 -9.53 -10.04 -1.04
N LEU A 69 -10.09 -10.43 0.11
CA LEU A 69 -10.08 -9.63 1.33
C LEU A 69 -8.95 -10.04 2.26
N SER A 70 -8.37 -9.07 2.98
CA SER A 70 -7.47 -9.36 4.10
C SER A 70 -8.17 -10.25 5.12
N SER A 71 -7.46 -11.16 5.78
CA SER A 71 -8.08 -12.11 6.73
C SER A 71 -8.64 -11.44 8.01
N GLN A 72 -8.27 -10.19 8.26
CA GLN A 72 -8.70 -9.39 9.41
C GLN A 72 -8.76 -7.90 9.04
N SER A 73 -9.31 -7.10 9.96
CA SER A 73 -9.33 -5.64 9.84
C SER A 73 -7.91 -5.06 9.84
N LEU A 74 -7.64 -4.08 8.98
CA LEU A 74 -6.40 -3.30 8.96
C LEU A 74 -6.58 -1.88 9.53
N LEU A 75 -7.80 -1.54 9.97
CA LEU A 75 -8.15 -0.26 10.57
C LEU A 75 -8.06 -0.31 12.11
N ASP A 76 -6.91 -0.70 12.63
CA ASP A 76 -6.66 -0.88 14.07
C ASP A 76 -5.73 0.20 14.67
N ASP A 77 -5.58 1.33 13.97
CA ASP A 77 -4.66 2.41 14.29
C ASP A 77 -3.18 1.98 14.40
N THR A 78 -2.79 0.85 13.81
CA THR A 78 -1.39 0.43 13.70
C THR A 78 -0.89 0.35 12.27
N TRP A 79 0.44 0.35 12.11
CA TRP A 79 1.05 0.23 10.79
C TRP A 79 1.00 -1.21 10.30
N HIS A 80 0.49 -1.39 9.09
CA HIS A 80 0.48 -2.65 8.37
C HIS A 80 1.30 -2.53 7.10
N HIS A 81 2.15 -3.53 6.86
CA HIS A 81 2.76 -3.76 5.56
C HIS A 81 1.83 -4.62 4.73
N VAL A 82 1.52 -4.19 3.52
CA VAL A 82 0.52 -4.82 2.64
C VAL A 82 1.14 -5.07 1.28
N VAL A 83 0.94 -6.28 0.76
CA VAL A 83 1.35 -6.67 -0.60
C VAL A 83 0.20 -7.42 -1.27
N GLY A 84 -0.35 -6.86 -2.35
CA GLY A 84 -1.24 -7.58 -3.25
C GLY A 84 -0.49 -8.07 -4.49
N THR A 85 -0.69 -9.32 -4.89
CA THR A 85 -0.11 -9.88 -6.10
C THR A 85 -1.20 -10.40 -7.03
N TYR A 86 -0.92 -10.37 -8.32
CA TYR A 86 -1.71 -11.01 -9.36
C TYR A 86 -0.77 -11.67 -10.34
N ASP A 87 -1.01 -12.94 -10.68
CA ASP A 87 -0.14 -13.70 -11.58
C ASP A 87 -0.74 -13.96 -12.98
N GLY A 88 -1.82 -13.24 -13.31
CA GLY A 88 -2.59 -13.48 -14.53
C GLY A 88 -3.80 -14.40 -14.30
N SER A 89 -3.87 -15.06 -13.15
CA SER A 89 -4.98 -15.93 -12.74
C SER A 89 -5.48 -15.67 -11.32
N ASP A 90 -4.58 -15.70 -10.35
CA ASP A 90 -4.89 -15.70 -8.93
C ASP A 90 -4.49 -14.38 -8.26
N LEU A 91 -5.33 -13.96 -7.30
CA LEU A 91 -5.07 -12.82 -6.44
C LEU A 91 -4.61 -13.31 -5.07
N VAL A 92 -3.49 -12.79 -4.58
CA VAL A 92 -3.02 -13.05 -3.21
C VAL A 92 -2.82 -11.73 -2.49
N LEU A 93 -3.22 -11.68 -1.22
CA LEU A 93 -3.07 -10.51 -0.37
C LEU A 93 -2.35 -10.88 0.92
N TYR A 94 -1.12 -10.40 1.04
CA TYR A 94 -0.32 -10.49 2.25
C TYR A 94 -0.48 -9.22 3.07
N HIS A 95 -0.63 -9.38 4.38
CA HIS A 95 -0.63 -8.26 5.31
C HIS A 95 0.09 -8.66 6.60
N ARG A 96 0.86 -7.72 7.15
CA ARG A 96 1.55 -7.90 8.42
C ARG A 96 1.45 -6.64 9.25
N ARG A 97 0.91 -6.80 10.46
CA ARG A 97 0.97 -5.79 11.51
C ARG A 97 2.41 -5.61 11.99
N ARG A 98 2.82 -4.35 12.13
CA ARG A 98 4.05 -3.97 12.81
C ARG A 98 3.75 -3.50 14.23
N ASN A 99 4.33 -4.20 15.20
CA ASN A 99 4.32 -3.78 16.59
C ASN A 99 5.44 -2.75 16.79
N GLY A 100 5.12 -1.46 16.63
CA GLY A 100 6.07 -0.35 16.80
C GLY A 100 5.71 0.90 15.99
N GLY A 101 6.38 2.02 16.27
CA GLY A 101 6.19 3.31 15.59
C GLY A 101 6.61 3.31 14.10
N ASN A 102 6.50 4.49 13.48
CA ASN A 102 6.67 4.78 12.04
C ASN A 102 7.67 3.85 11.31
N PRO A 103 7.28 3.29 10.13
CA PRO A 103 8.10 2.41 9.30
C PRO A 103 9.56 2.86 9.09
N ARG A 104 9.79 4.17 8.93
CA ARG A 104 11.09 4.80 8.68
C ARG A 104 12.13 4.57 9.78
N SER A 105 11.67 4.34 11.01
CA SER A 105 12.56 4.14 12.17
C SER A 105 13.39 2.84 12.10
N LEU A 106 13.02 1.87 11.26
CA LEU A 106 13.81 0.65 11.05
C LEU A 106 14.75 0.74 9.85
N GLN A 107 14.32 1.33 8.73
CA GLN A 107 15.24 1.58 7.59
C GLN A 107 16.44 2.43 8.03
N GLN A 108 16.23 3.40 8.92
CA GLN A 108 17.32 4.22 9.45
C GLN A 108 18.20 3.47 10.48
N ARG A 109 17.68 2.43 11.15
CA ARG A 109 18.49 1.58 12.07
C ARG A 109 19.31 0.54 11.31
N GLU A 110 18.76 -0.07 10.26
CA GLU A 110 19.51 -0.94 9.35
C GLU A 110 20.64 -0.16 8.66
N PHE A 111 20.42 1.12 8.33
CA PHE A 111 21.47 1.97 7.72
C PHE A 111 22.58 2.39 8.70
N MET A 112 22.32 2.41 10.01
CA MET A 112 23.31 2.84 11.03
C MET A 112 24.08 1.67 11.64
N GLU A 113 23.67 0.43 11.38
CA GLU A 113 24.31 -0.80 11.91
C GLU A 113 25.04 -1.62 10.83
N GLU A 114 25.04 -1.16 9.58
CA GLU A 114 25.82 -1.78 8.51
C GLU A 114 27.31 -1.40 8.58
N ARG A 115 28.14 -2.42 8.80
CA ARG A 115 29.61 -2.31 8.78
C ARG A 115 30.10 -1.85 7.38
N PRO A 116 31.18 -1.05 7.28
CA PRO A 116 31.61 -0.37 6.05
C PRO A 116 31.97 -1.26 4.83
N GLU A 117 32.00 -2.59 4.97
CA GLU A 117 32.66 -3.48 3.98
C GLU A 117 31.70 -4.31 3.11
N ARG A 118 30.39 -4.03 3.11
CA ARG A 118 29.45 -4.83 2.32
C ARG A 118 28.45 -4.02 1.50
N ARG A 119 28.87 -3.35 0.41
CA ARG A 119 27.93 -2.97 -0.68
C ARG A 119 28.62 -2.97 -2.05
N PRO A 120 27.89 -3.41 -3.10
CA PRO A 120 27.81 -2.53 -4.27
C PRO A 120 26.39 -2.40 -4.88
N TRP A 121 25.31 -2.45 -4.10
CA TRP A 121 23.99 -1.98 -4.57
C TRP A 121 23.03 -1.70 -3.40
N ALA A 122 22.88 -0.44 -2.99
CA ALA A 122 21.76 -0.04 -2.14
C ALA A 122 20.85 0.87 -2.95
N PHE A 123 19.56 0.51 -3.03
CA PHE A 123 18.54 1.33 -3.65
C PHE A 123 18.34 2.62 -2.84
N LEU A 124 18.55 3.76 -3.50
CA LEU A 124 18.20 5.08 -3.02
C LEU A 124 16.69 5.28 -3.16
N ALA A 125 15.95 5.33 -2.04
CA ALA A 125 14.66 6.01 -2.02
C ALA A 125 14.91 7.49 -1.71
N TRP A 126 15.07 8.28 -2.78
CA TRP A 126 15.10 9.74 -2.73
C TRP A 126 13.71 10.28 -2.41
N ASN A 127 13.57 11.11 -1.38
CA ASN A 127 12.46 12.05 -1.24
C ASN A 127 12.98 13.34 -0.59
N GLY A 128 13.46 14.25 -1.43
CA GLY A 128 13.85 15.59 -1.04
C GLY A 128 12.68 16.39 -0.50
N ILE A 129 12.82 16.89 0.72
CA ILE A 129 12.44 18.24 1.14
C ILE A 129 13.43 18.59 2.25
N ALA A 130 14.44 19.40 1.94
CA ALA A 130 15.36 19.93 2.95
C ALA A 130 14.77 21.26 3.45
N GLU A 131 14.26 21.30 4.67
CA GLU A 131 14.22 22.55 5.42
C GLU A 131 15.50 22.64 6.26
N PRO A 132 16.30 23.71 6.14
CA PRO A 132 17.48 23.86 6.97
C PRO A 132 17.06 24.25 8.39
N LEU A 133 17.13 23.30 9.32
CA LEU A 133 17.17 23.62 10.74
C LEU A 133 18.58 24.08 11.09
N PHE A 134 18.85 25.37 11.01
CA PHE A 134 19.99 25.95 11.73
C PHE A 134 19.61 26.06 13.22
N PRO A 135 20.39 25.47 14.15
CA PRO A 135 20.25 25.81 15.56
C PRO A 135 20.81 27.22 15.79
N GLN A 136 20.00 28.09 16.40
CA GLN A 136 20.52 29.30 17.06
C GLN A 136 21.43 28.85 18.21
N SER A 137 22.73 29.13 18.13
CA SER A 137 23.59 29.09 19.30
C SER A 137 23.81 30.50 19.81
N ALA A 138 23.29 30.76 21.01
CA ALA A 138 23.70 31.86 21.85
C ALA A 138 25.20 31.72 22.21
N ARG A 139 25.99 32.72 21.83
CA ARG A 139 26.92 33.48 22.68
C ARG A 139 27.46 34.65 21.89
#